data_AF-A0AAE9E6Y2-F1
#
_entry.id   AF-A0AAE9E6Y2-F1
#
_cell.length_a   1.000
_cell.length_b   1.000
_cell.length_c   1.000
_cell.angle_alpha   90.00
_cell.angle_beta   90.00
_cell.angle_gamma   90.00
#
_symmetry.space_group_name_H-M   'P 1'
#
loop_
_entity.id
_entity.type
_entity.pdbx_description
1 polymer ?
#
loop_
_entity_poly.entity_id
_entity_poly.type
_entity_poly.pdbx_seq_one_letter_code
_entity_poly.pdbx_strand_id
1 'polypeptide(L)'
;MLDGHYFQSFKYFHHIRPKIRELLAPSKLTAVRAEILLPTKYRNDFIICTHIRRGDFQYDGVHQPSDATFTRSATDFLVDYYKKSRRRVTVVVLGNDIHFAKAVFEDRTENHTFLQKATTNAYNYSLPEASPKYTTVLTPTLIPEIDLAFSRLFCDVTLITAPSSTFGWWLSYLSKRKSQAYYRDITESKDGVLREMREDDFYPPEWIKLKTDQKTGKIRKIR
;
A
#
# COMPACT_ATOMS: atom_id res chain seq x y z
N MET A 1 13.46 -27.46 -11.35
CA MET A 1 12.27 -27.13 -10.54
C MET A 1 12.24 -25.61 -10.46
N LEU A 2 11.17 -24.96 -10.94
CA LEU A 2 11.00 -23.52 -10.76
C LEU A 2 10.51 -23.31 -9.33
N ASP A 3 11.27 -22.59 -8.51
CA ASP A 3 11.03 -22.44 -7.07
C ASP A 3 10.04 -21.33 -6.71
N GLY A 4 9.54 -20.58 -7.69
CA GLY A 4 8.54 -19.55 -7.43
C GLY A 4 9.09 -18.17 -7.11
N HIS A 5 10.40 -18.04 -6.91
CA HIS A 5 10.99 -16.77 -6.51
C HIS A 5 10.95 -15.77 -7.68
N TYR A 6 10.64 -14.51 -7.36
CA TYR A 6 10.70 -13.37 -8.29
C TYR A 6 9.76 -13.43 -9.52
N PHE A 7 8.65 -14.15 -9.47
CA PHE A 7 7.58 -14.10 -10.49
C PHE A 7 6.78 -12.78 -10.54
N GLN A 8 7.44 -11.65 -10.29
CA GLN A 8 6.85 -10.32 -10.20
C GLN A 8 7.17 -9.43 -11.40
N SER A 9 7.72 -10.00 -12.48
CA SER A 9 7.98 -9.22 -13.70
C SER A 9 6.75 -9.17 -14.58
N PHE A 10 6.17 -7.97 -14.76
CA PHE A 10 5.01 -7.78 -15.63
C PHE A 10 5.27 -8.24 -17.06
N LYS A 11 6.51 -8.15 -17.56
CA LYS A 11 6.88 -8.42 -18.96
C LYS A 11 6.42 -9.79 -19.45
N TYR A 12 6.44 -10.80 -18.58
CA TYR A 12 6.06 -12.16 -18.97
C TYR A 12 4.57 -12.33 -19.25
N PHE A 13 3.70 -11.51 -18.65
CA PHE A 13 2.28 -11.81 -18.61
C PHE A 13 1.34 -10.60 -18.69
N HIS A 14 1.86 -9.38 -18.89
CA HIS A 14 1.04 -8.18 -18.93
C HIS A 14 0.01 -8.20 -20.09
N HIS A 15 0.38 -8.78 -21.21
CA HIS A 15 -0.49 -8.96 -22.37
C HIS A 15 -1.72 -9.87 -22.09
N ILE A 16 -1.63 -10.77 -21.11
CA ILE A 16 -2.75 -11.62 -20.65
C ILE A 16 -3.38 -11.12 -19.33
N ARG A 17 -3.14 -9.87 -18.91
CA ARG A 17 -3.71 -9.29 -17.70
C ARG A 17 -5.24 -9.50 -17.59
N PRO A 18 -6.06 -9.35 -18.65
CA PRO A 18 -7.49 -9.60 -18.54
C PRO A 18 -7.82 -11.03 -18.09
N LYS A 19 -7.08 -12.04 -18.59
CA LYS A 19 -7.27 -13.46 -18.23
C LYS A 19 -6.82 -13.75 -16.81
N ILE A 20 -5.67 -13.20 -16.39
CA ILE A 20 -5.19 -13.30 -15.01
C ILE A 20 -6.22 -12.74 -14.04
N ARG A 21 -6.81 -11.60 -14.36
CA ARG A 21 -7.85 -10.99 -13.53
C ARG A 21 -9.13 -11.82 -13.47
N GLU A 22 -9.47 -12.55 -14.52
CA GLU A 22 -10.60 -13.48 -14.50
C GLU A 22 -10.30 -14.68 -13.59
N LEU A 23 -9.13 -15.29 -13.78
CA LEU A 23 -8.67 -16.45 -13.00
C LEU A 23 -8.57 -16.13 -11.50
N LEU A 24 -8.07 -14.94 -11.16
CA LEU A 24 -7.89 -14.47 -9.79
C LEU A 24 -9.07 -13.58 -9.32
N ALA A 25 -10.24 -13.75 -9.90
CA ALA A 25 -11.45 -13.08 -9.40
C ALA A 25 -11.82 -13.66 -8.02
N PRO A 26 -12.19 -12.81 -7.04
CA PRO A 26 -12.57 -13.30 -5.73
C PRO A 26 -13.86 -14.13 -5.80
N SER A 27 -13.97 -15.13 -4.92
CA SER A 27 -15.24 -15.82 -4.69
C SER A 27 -16.30 -14.84 -4.18
N LYS A 28 -17.59 -15.19 -4.32
CA LYS A 28 -18.70 -14.40 -3.76
C LYS A 28 -18.53 -14.14 -2.26
N LEU A 29 -18.12 -15.16 -1.50
CA LEU A 29 -17.91 -15.04 -0.06
C LEU A 29 -16.74 -14.09 0.27
N THR A 30 -15.64 -14.20 -0.46
CA THR A 30 -14.47 -13.33 -0.28
C THR A 30 -14.81 -11.87 -0.62
N ALA A 31 -15.58 -11.65 -1.69
CA ALA A 31 -16.08 -10.33 -2.05
C ALA A 31 -16.94 -9.72 -0.93
N VAL A 32 -17.93 -10.46 -0.41
CA VAL A 32 -18.77 -9.99 0.70
C VAL A 32 -17.94 -9.66 1.94
N ARG A 33 -16.95 -10.49 2.29
CA ARG A 33 -16.04 -10.22 3.41
C ARG A 33 -15.27 -8.91 3.21
N ALA A 34 -14.80 -8.63 1.99
CA ALA A 34 -14.13 -7.38 1.68
C ALA A 34 -15.09 -6.17 1.77
N GLU A 35 -16.36 -6.30 1.37
CA GLU A 35 -17.33 -5.20 1.46
C GLU A 35 -17.66 -4.81 2.91
N ILE A 36 -17.58 -5.75 3.85
CA ILE A 36 -17.81 -5.52 5.29
C ILE A 36 -16.68 -4.65 5.89
N LEU A 37 -15.46 -4.76 5.35
CA LEU A 37 -14.31 -3.99 5.85
C LEU A 37 -14.42 -2.49 5.55
N LEU A 38 -15.22 -2.09 4.56
CA LEU A 38 -15.42 -0.67 4.21
C LEU A 38 -16.77 -0.16 4.74
N PRO A 39 -16.77 0.71 5.78
CA PRO A 39 -18.01 1.33 6.26
C PRO A 39 -18.79 2.01 5.14
N THR A 40 -20.12 1.84 5.14
CA THR A 40 -21.01 2.26 4.05
C THR A 40 -20.85 3.74 3.67
N LYS A 41 -20.58 4.62 4.65
CA LYS A 41 -20.37 6.06 4.42
C LYS A 41 -19.18 6.39 3.52
N TYR A 42 -18.18 5.52 3.45
CA TYR A 42 -16.97 5.70 2.64
C TYR A 42 -17.04 5.05 1.26
N ARG A 43 -18.06 4.22 0.98
CA ARG A 43 -18.13 3.45 -0.28
C ARG A 43 -18.15 4.30 -1.55
N ASN A 44 -18.57 5.56 -1.44
CA ASN A 44 -18.61 6.53 -2.53
C ASN A 44 -17.45 7.53 -2.51
N ASP A 45 -16.43 7.31 -1.67
CA ASP A 45 -15.24 8.15 -1.63
C ASP A 45 -14.20 7.69 -2.64
N PHE A 46 -13.25 8.56 -2.94
CA PHE A 46 -12.06 8.17 -3.68
C PHE A 46 -11.10 7.44 -2.73
N ILE A 47 -10.88 6.16 -2.96
CA ILE A 47 -10.17 5.29 -2.00
C ILE A 47 -8.70 5.13 -2.38
N ILE A 48 -7.83 5.59 -1.49
CA ILE A 48 -6.38 5.35 -1.56
C ILE A 48 -6.04 4.19 -0.63
N CYS A 49 -5.57 3.09 -1.18
CA CYS A 49 -5.17 1.92 -0.42
C CYS A 49 -3.66 1.90 -0.21
N THR A 50 -3.24 2.09 1.03
CA THR A 50 -1.83 2.01 1.42
C THR A 50 -1.55 0.60 1.91
N HIS A 51 -0.67 -0.12 1.20
CA HIS A 51 -0.26 -1.47 1.56
C HIS A 51 1.04 -1.43 2.36
N ILE A 52 1.01 -1.98 3.57
CA ILE A 52 2.16 -2.17 4.46
C ILE A 52 2.59 -3.64 4.46
N ARG A 53 3.90 -3.89 4.54
CA ARG A 53 4.49 -5.23 4.68
C ARG A 53 5.61 -5.18 5.70
N ARG A 54 5.45 -5.93 6.79
CA ARG A 54 6.47 -6.12 7.82
C ARG A 54 6.59 -7.63 8.08
N GLY A 55 6.34 -8.10 9.30
CA GLY A 55 6.37 -9.54 9.61
C GLY A 55 7.75 -10.14 9.35
N ASP A 56 7.81 -11.14 8.48
CA ASP A 56 9.05 -11.80 8.02
C ASP A 56 10.11 -10.82 7.48
N PHE A 57 9.69 -9.72 6.84
CA PHE A 57 10.62 -8.70 6.32
C PHE A 57 11.46 -8.04 7.43
N GLN A 58 11.06 -8.16 8.70
CA GLN A 58 11.83 -7.62 9.82
C GLN A 58 13.05 -8.48 10.18
N TYR A 59 13.10 -9.72 9.71
CA TYR A 59 14.06 -10.72 10.19
C TYR A 59 14.74 -11.52 9.07
N ASP A 60 14.23 -11.48 7.83
CA ASP A 60 14.78 -12.26 6.72
C ASP A 60 16.14 -11.77 6.20
N GLY A 61 16.53 -10.54 6.51
CA GLY A 61 17.82 -9.95 6.15
C GLY A 61 17.98 -9.58 4.67
N VAL A 62 16.96 -9.78 3.83
CA VAL A 62 17.02 -9.52 2.39
C VAL A 62 15.99 -8.49 1.95
N HIS A 63 14.81 -8.47 2.57
CA HIS A 63 13.76 -7.49 2.30
C HIS A 63 13.79 -6.36 3.34
N GLN A 64 13.21 -5.23 2.99
CA GLN A 64 13.05 -4.11 3.91
C GLN A 64 11.57 -3.92 4.26
N PRO A 65 11.23 -3.91 5.56
CA PRO A 65 9.87 -3.72 5.99
C PRO A 65 9.40 -2.30 5.67
N SER A 66 8.09 -2.10 5.60
CA SER A 66 7.48 -0.78 5.48
C SER A 66 8.02 0.17 6.55
N ASP A 67 8.55 1.30 6.09
CA ASP A 67 9.05 2.40 6.92
C ASP A 67 7.91 3.36 7.30
N ALA A 68 7.84 3.75 8.57
CA ALA A 68 6.75 4.58 9.09
C ALA A 68 6.74 5.98 8.46
N THR A 69 7.91 6.61 8.38
CA THR A 69 8.10 7.97 7.87
C THR A 69 7.72 8.05 6.39
N PHE A 70 8.25 7.15 5.56
CA PHE A 70 7.88 7.06 4.15
C PHE A 70 6.40 6.72 3.99
N THR A 71 5.89 5.72 4.72
CA THR A 71 4.48 5.30 4.62
C THR A 71 3.55 6.47 4.86
N ARG A 72 3.73 7.22 5.95
CA ARG A 72 2.90 8.39 6.23
C ARG A 72 3.06 9.47 5.16
N SER A 73 4.29 9.85 4.87
CA SER A 73 4.59 10.98 3.98
C SER A 73 4.08 10.72 2.55
N ALA A 74 4.18 9.48 2.07
CA ALA A 74 3.70 9.08 0.76
C ALA A 74 2.17 9.04 0.71
N THR A 75 1.51 8.54 1.75
CA THR A 75 0.05 8.61 1.86
C THR A 75 -0.43 10.05 1.88
N ASP A 76 0.18 10.92 2.68
CA ASP A 76 -0.15 12.35 2.79
C ASP A 76 0.00 13.06 1.43
N PHE A 77 1.12 12.81 0.75
CA PHE A 77 1.37 13.32 -0.59
C PHE A 77 0.27 12.93 -1.59
N LEU A 78 -0.17 11.66 -1.57
CA LEU A 78 -1.24 11.19 -2.45
C LEU A 78 -2.59 11.80 -2.08
N VAL A 79 -2.90 11.92 -0.79
CA VAL A 79 -4.11 12.57 -0.31
C VAL A 79 -4.18 14.01 -0.80
N ASP A 80 -3.11 14.80 -0.62
CA ASP A 80 -3.03 16.17 -1.11
C ASP A 80 -3.12 16.27 -2.63
N TYR A 81 -2.47 15.34 -3.34
CA TYR A 81 -2.53 15.28 -4.79
C TYR A 81 -3.96 15.06 -5.30
N TYR A 82 -4.69 14.10 -4.74
CA TYR A 82 -6.03 13.74 -5.21
C TYR A 82 -7.13 14.64 -4.67
N LYS A 83 -6.99 15.26 -3.51
CA LYS A 83 -7.96 16.24 -3.00
C LYS A 83 -8.14 17.47 -3.90
N LYS A 84 -7.16 17.77 -4.75
CA LYS A 84 -7.27 18.85 -5.75
C LYS A 84 -8.39 18.59 -6.78
N SER A 85 -8.75 17.32 -7.02
CA SER A 85 -9.76 16.92 -8.01
C SER A 85 -10.86 16.01 -7.47
N ARG A 86 -10.76 15.58 -6.21
CA ARG A 86 -11.70 14.66 -5.56
C ARG A 86 -12.29 15.30 -4.31
N ARG A 87 -13.62 15.35 -4.24
CA ARG A 87 -14.37 15.97 -3.14
C ARG A 87 -14.16 15.26 -1.81
N ARG A 88 -14.09 13.93 -1.81
CA ARG A 88 -13.88 13.10 -0.60
C ARG A 88 -12.83 12.03 -0.90
N VAL A 89 -11.85 11.94 -0.03
CA VAL A 89 -10.73 10.99 -0.11
C VAL A 89 -10.65 10.26 1.23
N THR A 90 -10.68 8.93 1.17
CA THR A 90 -10.52 8.05 2.33
C THR A 90 -9.32 7.16 2.11
N VAL A 91 -8.50 7.00 3.14
CA VAL A 91 -7.36 6.09 3.12
C VAL A 91 -7.79 4.76 3.74
N VAL A 92 -7.40 3.66 3.12
CA VAL A 92 -7.53 2.32 3.69
C VAL A 92 -6.13 1.72 3.82
N VAL A 93 -5.81 1.17 5.00
CA VAL A 93 -4.51 0.54 5.24
C VAL A 93 -4.67 -0.97 5.22
N LEU A 94 -3.98 -1.62 4.27
CA LEU A 94 -3.94 -3.07 4.04
C LEU A 94 -2.57 -3.61 4.41
N GLY A 95 -2.48 -4.87 4.83
CA GLY A 95 -1.20 -5.49 5.21
C GLY A 95 -1.23 -6.25 6.53
N ASN A 96 -0.06 -6.70 6.98
CA ASN A 96 0.06 -7.73 8.01
C ASN A 96 0.48 -7.26 9.42
N ASP A 97 0.62 -5.96 9.67
CA ASP A 97 1.05 -5.43 10.98
C ASP A 97 0.10 -4.33 11.47
N ILE A 98 -0.89 -4.72 12.29
CA ILE A 98 -1.88 -3.80 12.88
C ILE A 98 -1.25 -2.80 13.85
N HIS A 99 -0.19 -3.18 14.56
CA HIS A 99 0.48 -2.29 15.51
C HIS A 99 1.20 -1.17 14.78
N PHE A 100 1.87 -1.49 13.66
CA PHE A 100 2.47 -0.50 12.78
C PHE A 100 1.42 0.39 12.14
N ALA A 101 0.34 -0.19 11.61
CA ALA A 101 -0.75 0.58 11.00
C ALA A 101 -1.36 1.60 11.98
N LYS A 102 -1.58 1.19 13.24
CA LYS A 102 -2.04 2.08 14.31
C LYS A 102 -1.01 3.16 14.60
N ALA A 103 0.24 2.81 14.84
CA ALA A 103 1.29 3.78 15.14
C ALA A 103 1.44 4.88 14.07
N VAL A 104 1.19 4.55 12.79
CA VAL A 104 1.33 5.48 11.66
C VAL A 104 0.06 6.30 11.39
N PHE A 105 -1.14 5.77 11.67
CA PHE A 105 -2.40 6.37 11.19
C PHE A 105 -3.49 6.53 12.26
N GLU A 106 -3.24 6.23 13.52
CA GLU A 106 -4.24 6.33 14.59
C GLU A 106 -4.87 7.73 14.70
N ASP A 107 -4.07 8.79 14.54
CA ASP A 107 -4.52 10.20 14.51
C ASP A 107 -5.46 10.53 13.34
N ARG A 108 -5.57 9.63 12.37
CA ARG A 108 -6.44 9.73 11.19
C ARG A 108 -7.66 8.82 11.28
N THR A 109 -7.81 8.05 12.34
CA THR A 109 -9.01 7.24 12.58
C THR A 109 -10.08 8.07 13.29
N GLU A 110 -11.36 7.78 13.04
CA GLU A 110 -12.45 8.51 13.71
C GLU A 110 -12.49 8.26 15.23
N ASN A 111 -11.96 7.12 15.68
CA ASN A 111 -11.96 6.71 17.09
C ASN A 111 -10.63 7.02 17.80
N HIS A 112 -9.82 7.95 17.28
CA HIS A 112 -8.49 8.30 17.81
C HIS A 112 -8.46 8.70 19.30
N THR A 113 -9.61 9.03 19.90
CA THR A 113 -9.74 9.47 21.29
C THR A 113 -9.60 8.34 22.33
N PHE A 114 -9.77 7.07 21.94
CA PHE A 114 -9.78 5.95 22.90
C PHE A 114 -8.39 5.44 23.33
N LEU A 115 -7.29 5.90 22.72
CA LEU A 115 -5.94 5.33 22.92
C LEU A 115 -4.86 6.39 23.21
N GLN A 116 -5.21 7.45 23.96
CA GLN A 116 -4.28 8.54 24.32
C GLN A 116 -3.09 8.16 25.23
N LYS A 117 -2.88 6.89 25.59
CA LYS A 117 -1.66 6.53 26.33
C LYS A 117 -0.49 6.41 25.36
N ALA A 118 0.35 7.43 25.38
CA ALA A 118 1.65 7.47 24.75
C ALA A 118 2.50 6.28 25.22
N THR A 119 2.38 5.14 24.54
CA THR A 119 3.45 4.17 24.48
C THR A 119 4.49 4.76 23.57
N THR A 120 5.73 4.88 24.05
CA THR A 120 6.92 4.89 23.19
C THR A 120 6.68 3.95 22.01
N ASN A 121 6.41 4.49 20.82
CA ASN A 121 6.04 3.64 19.70
C ASN A 121 7.28 2.84 19.29
N ALA A 122 7.17 1.52 19.26
CA ALA A 122 8.26 0.57 18.95
C ALA A 122 8.93 0.78 17.57
N TYR A 123 8.50 1.81 16.82
CA TYR A 123 8.87 2.12 15.45
C TYR A 123 9.71 3.39 15.33
N ASN A 124 10.08 4.06 16.44
CA ASN A 124 10.86 5.30 16.45
C ASN A 124 10.32 6.36 15.47
N TYR A 125 8.99 6.53 15.50
CA TYR A 125 8.25 7.39 14.57
C TYR A 125 7.47 8.44 15.35
N SER A 126 7.50 9.67 14.84
CA SER A 126 6.73 10.80 15.34
C SER A 126 5.75 11.26 14.28
N LEU A 127 4.55 11.64 14.71
CA LEU A 127 3.55 12.18 13.80
C LEU A 127 4.08 13.45 13.12
N PRO A 128 3.85 13.62 11.81
CA PRO A 128 4.27 14.82 11.10
C PRO A 128 3.50 16.06 11.61
N GLU A 129 4.21 17.16 11.85
CA GLU A 129 3.62 18.44 12.26
C GLU A 129 2.62 18.98 11.23
N ALA A 130 2.94 18.82 9.94
CA ALA A 130 2.11 19.21 8.83
C ALA A 130 1.63 17.98 8.06
N SER A 131 0.33 17.68 8.15
CA SER A 131 -0.28 16.55 7.46
C SER A 131 -1.75 16.86 7.13
N PRO A 132 -2.25 16.52 5.93
CA PRO A 132 -3.60 16.87 5.53
C PRO A 132 -4.67 16.16 6.36
N LYS A 133 -5.84 16.78 6.53
CA LYS A 133 -6.97 16.17 7.24
C LYS A 133 -7.68 15.13 6.37
N TYR A 134 -7.60 13.85 6.69
CA TYR A 134 -8.34 12.78 6.02
C TYR A 134 -8.71 11.69 7.02
N THR A 135 -9.63 10.82 6.63
CA THR A 135 -10.00 9.65 7.43
C THR A 135 -9.28 8.41 6.94
N THR A 136 -8.81 7.60 7.88
CA THR A 136 -8.22 6.29 7.64
C THR A 136 -9.09 5.18 8.20
N VAL A 137 -9.33 4.15 7.39
CA VAL A 137 -9.88 2.87 7.82
C VAL A 137 -8.73 1.88 7.92
N LEU A 138 -8.49 1.36 9.12
CA LEU A 138 -7.49 0.32 9.34
C LEU A 138 -8.13 -1.04 9.08
N THR A 139 -7.70 -1.70 8.02
CA THR A 139 -8.13 -3.05 7.68
C THR A 139 -6.93 -3.99 7.47
N PRO A 140 -5.83 -3.93 8.27
CA PRO A 140 -4.77 -4.90 8.11
C PRO A 140 -5.32 -6.27 8.53
N THR A 141 -5.67 -7.08 7.54
CA THR A 141 -6.15 -8.45 7.76
C THR A 141 -4.97 -9.40 7.63
N LEU A 142 -5.05 -10.53 8.33
CA LEU A 142 -4.10 -11.64 8.13
C LEU A 142 -4.56 -12.58 7.01
N ILE A 143 -5.52 -12.17 6.16
CA ILE A 143 -6.15 -13.01 5.14
C ILE A 143 -5.92 -12.37 3.75
N PRO A 144 -4.85 -12.77 3.04
CA PRO A 144 -4.45 -12.22 1.74
C PRO A 144 -5.57 -12.14 0.70
N GLU A 145 -6.46 -13.13 0.65
CA GLU A 145 -7.54 -13.21 -0.35
C GLU A 145 -8.56 -12.08 -0.16
N ILE A 146 -8.80 -11.67 1.09
CA ILE A 146 -9.73 -10.58 1.40
C ILE A 146 -9.11 -9.24 1.00
N ASP A 147 -7.82 -9.01 1.27
CA ASP A 147 -7.11 -7.79 0.86
C ASP A 147 -7.04 -7.67 -0.68
N LEU A 148 -6.81 -8.78 -1.39
CA LEU A 148 -6.87 -8.81 -2.86
C LEU A 148 -8.28 -8.49 -3.37
N ALA A 149 -9.32 -9.10 -2.78
CA ALA A 149 -10.70 -8.81 -3.14
C ALA A 149 -11.06 -7.34 -2.87
N PHE A 150 -10.66 -6.81 -1.72
CA PHE A 150 -10.85 -5.41 -1.34
C PHE A 150 -10.19 -4.49 -2.37
N SER A 151 -8.94 -4.78 -2.74
CA SER A 151 -8.21 -3.95 -3.68
C SER A 151 -8.86 -3.87 -5.05
N ARG A 152 -9.39 -5.00 -5.52
CA ARG A 152 -10.09 -5.12 -6.78
C ARG A 152 -11.42 -4.35 -6.78
N LEU A 153 -12.13 -4.36 -5.66
CA LEU A 153 -13.46 -3.77 -5.53
C LEU A 153 -13.41 -2.26 -5.25
N PHE A 154 -12.46 -1.81 -4.43
CA PHE A 154 -12.53 -0.47 -3.82
C PHE A 154 -11.35 0.46 -4.12
N CYS A 155 -10.13 -0.03 -4.35
CA CYS A 155 -8.96 0.87 -4.43
C CYS A 155 -8.86 1.61 -5.77
N ASP A 156 -9.11 2.91 -5.77
CA ASP A 156 -8.88 3.79 -6.93
C ASP A 156 -7.40 4.14 -7.11
N VAL A 157 -6.65 4.05 -6.01
CA VAL A 157 -5.19 4.21 -5.98
C VAL A 157 -4.63 3.16 -5.04
N THR A 158 -3.47 2.59 -5.40
CA THR A 158 -2.70 1.75 -4.47
C THR A 158 -1.33 2.37 -4.21
N LEU A 159 -0.81 2.19 -3.00
CA LEU A 159 0.54 2.59 -2.60
C LEU A 159 1.25 1.39 -1.98
N ILE A 160 2.35 0.95 -2.60
CA ILE A 160 3.22 -0.11 -2.08
C ILE A 160 4.37 0.56 -1.30
N THR A 161 4.42 0.37 0.01
CA THR A 161 5.44 1.03 0.85
C THR A 161 6.69 0.16 1.11
N ALA A 162 6.55 -1.16 0.94
CA ALA A 162 7.67 -2.11 0.89
C ALA A 162 7.79 -2.62 -0.55
N PRO A 163 8.73 -2.07 -1.35
CA PRO A 163 8.70 -2.25 -2.81
C PRO A 163 8.91 -3.69 -3.25
N SER A 164 9.73 -4.45 -2.53
CA SER A 164 10.00 -5.86 -2.80
C SER A 164 8.86 -6.82 -2.42
N SER A 165 7.74 -6.30 -1.89
CA SER A 165 6.59 -7.12 -1.50
C SER A 165 5.85 -7.71 -2.71
N THR A 166 5.98 -9.02 -2.91
CA THR A 166 5.20 -9.78 -3.91
C THR A 166 3.72 -9.59 -3.75
N PHE A 167 3.24 -9.65 -2.51
CA PHE A 167 1.83 -9.48 -2.22
C PHE A 167 1.36 -8.05 -2.56
N GLY A 168 2.13 -7.02 -2.17
CA GLY A 168 1.83 -5.63 -2.53
C GLY A 168 1.81 -5.38 -4.04
N TRP A 169 2.71 -6.04 -4.78
CA TRP A 169 2.73 -6.03 -6.24
C TRP A 169 1.44 -6.63 -6.81
N TRP A 170 1.08 -7.86 -6.43
CA TRP A 170 -0.14 -8.52 -6.91
C TRP A 170 -1.41 -7.77 -6.52
N LEU A 171 -1.47 -7.22 -5.32
CA LEU A 171 -2.56 -6.38 -4.83
C LEU A 171 -2.76 -5.16 -5.73
N SER A 172 -1.70 -4.45 -6.07
CA SER A 172 -1.76 -3.29 -6.97
C SER A 172 -2.13 -3.70 -8.40
N TYR A 173 -1.59 -4.80 -8.89
CA TYR A 173 -1.82 -5.29 -10.25
C TYR A 173 -3.27 -5.77 -10.49
N LEU A 174 -3.88 -6.36 -9.46
CA LEU A 174 -5.24 -6.91 -9.48
C LEU A 174 -6.32 -5.92 -8.98
N SER A 175 -5.92 -4.73 -8.54
CA SER A 175 -6.81 -3.65 -8.09
C SER A 175 -7.85 -3.21 -9.15
N LYS A 176 -8.66 -2.16 -8.89
CA LYS A 176 -9.64 -1.66 -9.87
C LYS A 176 -8.99 -1.46 -11.25
N ARG A 177 -9.74 -1.70 -12.34
CA ARG A 177 -9.21 -1.62 -13.72
C ARG A 177 -8.57 -0.27 -14.06
N LYS A 178 -9.11 0.82 -13.51
CA LYS A 178 -8.63 2.20 -13.69
C LYS A 178 -7.78 2.70 -12.51
N SER A 179 -7.34 1.80 -11.63
CA SER A 179 -6.55 2.18 -10.46
C SER A 179 -5.16 2.66 -10.89
N GLN A 180 -4.65 3.68 -10.21
CA GLN A 180 -3.26 4.11 -10.37
C GLN A 180 -2.43 3.55 -9.23
N ALA A 181 -1.40 2.76 -9.55
CA ALA A 181 -0.46 2.25 -8.58
C ALA A 181 0.73 3.20 -8.41
N TYR A 182 1.13 3.36 -7.15
CA TYR A 182 2.34 4.04 -6.71
C TYR A 182 3.17 3.06 -5.86
N TYR A 183 4.49 3.20 -5.90
CA TYR A 183 5.37 2.33 -5.14
C TYR A 183 6.62 3.09 -4.70
N ARG A 184 7.20 2.66 -3.58
CA ARG A 184 8.47 3.19 -3.06
C ARG A 184 9.62 2.85 -4.00
N ASP A 185 10.56 3.76 -4.15
CA ASP A 185 11.84 3.50 -4.81
C ASP A 185 12.66 2.48 -3.99
N ILE A 186 12.93 1.30 -4.58
CA ILE A 186 13.68 0.22 -3.93
C ILE A 186 15.14 0.60 -3.63
N THR A 187 15.71 1.55 -4.37
CA THR A 187 17.06 2.08 -4.08
C THR A 187 17.08 2.91 -2.79
N GLU A 188 15.95 3.46 -2.37
CA GLU A 188 15.81 4.20 -1.12
C GLU A 188 15.64 3.28 0.08
N SER A 189 14.84 2.22 -0.05
CA SER A 189 14.63 1.26 1.03
C SER A 189 15.87 0.39 1.30
N LYS A 190 16.76 0.23 0.31
CA LYS A 190 18.01 -0.56 0.40
C LYS A 190 17.77 -2.05 0.61
N ASP A 191 16.75 -2.59 -0.05
CA ASP A 191 16.50 -4.02 -0.08
C ASP A 191 17.69 -4.78 -0.68
N GLY A 192 18.08 -5.90 -0.05
CA GLY A 192 19.12 -6.79 -0.56
C GLY A 192 18.77 -7.38 -1.92
N VAL A 193 17.47 -7.65 -2.14
CA VAL A 193 16.95 -8.16 -3.43
C VAL A 193 17.10 -7.18 -4.59
N LEU A 194 17.49 -5.92 -4.36
CA LEU A 194 17.75 -4.95 -5.43
C LEU A 194 18.73 -5.49 -6.48
N ARG A 195 19.72 -6.28 -6.05
CA ARG A 195 20.74 -6.86 -6.94
C ARG A 195 20.22 -8.03 -7.78
N GLU A 196 19.06 -8.57 -7.42
CA GLU A 196 18.43 -9.73 -8.05
C GLU A 196 17.28 -9.32 -8.98
N MET A 197 16.94 -8.03 -9.00
CA MET A 197 15.82 -7.48 -9.76
C MET A 197 16.32 -6.49 -10.81
N ARG A 198 15.74 -6.56 -12.02
CA ARG A 198 15.79 -5.46 -12.99
C ARG A 198 14.57 -4.58 -12.78
N GLU A 199 14.77 -3.36 -12.28
CA GLU A 199 13.66 -2.45 -11.96
C GLU A 199 12.72 -2.22 -13.14
N ASP A 200 13.28 -2.04 -14.35
CA ASP A 200 12.54 -1.81 -15.59
C ASP A 200 11.69 -3.01 -16.05
N ASP A 201 11.96 -4.19 -15.49
CA ASP A 201 11.25 -5.43 -15.79
C ASP A 201 10.21 -5.75 -14.72
N PHE A 202 10.31 -5.12 -13.55
CA PHE A 202 9.56 -5.50 -12.35
C PHE A 202 8.18 -4.86 -12.30
N TYR A 203 8.09 -3.54 -12.37
CA TYR A 203 6.80 -2.84 -12.30
C TYR A 203 6.27 -2.49 -13.70
N PRO A 204 4.95 -2.56 -13.92
CA PRO A 204 4.34 -2.03 -15.14
C PRO A 204 4.73 -0.55 -15.37
N PRO A 205 5.01 -0.14 -16.61
CA PRO A 205 5.54 1.19 -16.93
C PRO A 205 4.55 2.33 -16.62
N GLU A 206 3.26 2.03 -16.49
CA GLU A 206 2.24 2.98 -16.09
C GLU A 206 2.20 3.25 -14.57
N TRP A 207 2.94 2.49 -13.76
CA TRP A 207 3.03 2.70 -12.32
C TRP A 207 3.99 3.84 -11.99
N ILE A 208 3.73 4.54 -10.89
CA ILE A 208 4.49 5.74 -10.55
C ILE A 208 5.39 5.49 -9.33
N LYS A 209 6.69 5.58 -9.54
CA LYS A 209 7.71 5.48 -8.49
C LYS A 209 7.68 6.73 -7.59
N LEU A 210 7.78 6.54 -6.29
CA LEU A 210 7.85 7.59 -5.26
C LEU A 210 9.13 7.48 -4.45
N LYS A 211 9.74 8.61 -4.11
CA LYS A 211 10.94 8.70 -3.27
C LYS A 211 10.87 9.91 -2.35
N THR A 212 11.53 9.84 -1.21
CA THR A 212 11.79 11.00 -0.35
C THR A 212 12.94 11.82 -0.95
N ASP A 213 12.70 13.11 -1.15
CA ASP A 213 13.75 14.04 -1.49
C ASP A 213 14.65 14.27 -0.27
N GLN A 214 15.93 13.91 -0.38
CA GLN A 214 16.87 13.95 0.74
C GLN A 214 17.13 15.36 1.29
N LYS A 215 16.89 16.42 0.51
CA LYS A 215 17.11 17.81 0.94
C LYS A 215 15.91 18.36 1.68
N THR A 216 14.71 18.02 1.23
CA THR A 216 13.45 18.62 1.70
C THR A 216 12.62 17.70 2.58
N GLY A 217 12.94 16.40 2.62
CA GLY A 217 12.14 15.36 3.29
C GLY A 217 10.78 15.09 2.63
N LYS A 218 10.49 15.73 1.48
CA LYS A 218 9.19 15.64 0.80
C LYS A 218 9.16 14.51 -0.21
N ILE A 219 8.01 13.88 -0.37
CA ILE A 219 7.79 12.86 -1.40
C ILE A 219 7.75 13.49 -2.78
N ARG A 220 8.40 12.84 -3.74
CA ARG A 220 8.40 13.21 -5.16
C ARG A 220 8.11 12.00 -6.04
N LYS A 221 7.46 12.25 -7.17
CA LYS A 221 7.31 11.27 -8.26
C LYS A 221 8.61 11.19 -9.04
N ILE A 222 9.08 9.98 -9.32
CA ILE A 222 10.22 9.72 -10.17
C ILE A 222 9.71 9.04 -11.44
N ARG A 223 10.22 9.49 -12.59
CA ARG A 223 10.05 8.84 -13.89
C ARG A 223 11.36 8.18 -14.27
#